data_AF-A0A661P313-F1
#
_entry.id   AF-A0A661P313-F1
#
_cell.length_a   1.000
_cell.length_b   1.000
_cell.length_c   1.000
_cell.angle_alpha   90.00
_cell.angle_beta   90.00
_cell.angle_gamma   90.00
#
_symmetry.space_group_name_H-M   'P 1'
#
loop_
_entity.id
_entity.type
_entity.pdbx_description
1 polymer ?
#
loop_
_entity_poly.entity_id
_entity_poly.type
_entity_poly.pdbx_seq_one_letter_code
_entity_poly.pdbx_strand_id
1 'polypeptide(L)'
;EPGASLTIAGSTISHAQRHGIVAFDTAALQIERSVIIDGAGPGLWLQCTGGCDCAAPPLTLWMRDVVVRRNALSGVSLIGVEADLARVRVAETMVGDNFEAGGGLSVSGCSTLTASGLEIVENADFGLLIDDSDVALGGPAEDERVEVRGNLRGIWIQHISVSAPHQARIDNAVLTGNIGVGIGFAGSYGDGPITVTHTTISDTLDIALPVLVGGVSASVTCVGDAVHWLGGVEAHLDTVVTSGSGRYGVLIDGPASATLKDVVLTGGDEDLGIVQVNFTDGPQPETLGSTPPIMATADDGDNRCP
;
A
#
# COMPACT_ATOMS: atom_id res chain seq x y z
N GLU A 1 25.57 -0.97 14.32
CA GLU A 1 26.89 -1.13 13.67
C GLU A 1 26.72 -1.91 12.38
N PRO A 2 27.41 -1.52 11.30
CA PRO A 2 27.41 -2.26 10.06
C PRO A 2 27.72 -3.75 10.29
N GLY A 3 26.90 -4.62 9.70
CA GLY A 3 27.06 -6.06 9.87
C GLY A 3 26.63 -6.64 11.23
N ALA A 4 26.09 -5.83 12.14
CA ALA A 4 25.56 -6.34 13.40
C ALA A 4 24.26 -7.14 13.21
N SER A 5 24.00 -8.05 14.15
CA SER A 5 22.73 -8.77 14.24
C SER A 5 22.12 -8.64 15.63
N LEU A 6 20.79 -8.58 15.71
CA LEU A 6 20.05 -8.47 16.96
C LEU A 6 18.79 -9.34 16.92
N THR A 7 18.50 -10.02 18.03
CA THR A 7 17.22 -10.69 18.27
C THR A 7 16.51 -10.02 19.44
N ILE A 8 15.26 -9.63 19.22
CA ILE A 8 14.33 -9.10 20.22
C ILE A 8 13.19 -10.10 20.35
N ALA A 9 12.98 -10.65 21.54
CA ALA A 9 11.93 -11.63 21.75
C ALA A 9 11.20 -11.42 23.07
N GLY A 10 9.87 -11.46 23.06
CA GLY A 10 9.08 -11.33 24.29
C GLY A 10 9.14 -9.94 24.93
N SER A 11 9.34 -8.89 24.12
CA SER A 11 9.65 -7.55 24.61
C SER A 11 8.51 -6.56 24.40
N THR A 12 8.46 -5.53 25.23
CA THR A 12 7.67 -4.32 24.99
C THR A 12 8.61 -3.13 24.90
N ILE A 13 8.60 -2.44 23.77
CA ILE A 13 9.35 -1.21 23.52
C ILE A 13 8.31 -0.09 23.50
N SER A 14 8.45 0.90 24.40
CA SER A 14 7.44 1.94 24.52
C SER A 14 8.00 3.32 24.81
N HIS A 15 7.21 4.36 24.52
CA HIS A 15 7.51 5.76 24.86
C HIS A 15 8.86 6.26 24.30
N ALA A 16 9.27 5.70 23.17
CA ALA A 16 10.50 6.10 22.51
C ALA A 16 10.35 7.52 21.97
N GLN A 17 11.33 8.38 22.28
CA GLN A 17 11.27 9.81 21.94
C GLN A 17 11.59 10.11 20.46
N ARG A 18 12.10 9.12 19.71
CA ARG A 18 12.52 9.33 18.32
C ARG A 18 12.21 8.13 17.43
N HIS A 19 12.67 6.95 17.80
CA HIS A 19 12.37 5.69 17.11
C HIS A 19 12.21 4.58 18.15
N GLY A 20 11.26 3.67 17.96
CA GLY A 20 11.16 2.47 18.80
C GLY A 20 12.39 1.58 18.60
N ILE A 21 12.63 1.16 17.36
CA ILE A 21 13.83 0.48 16.92
C ILE A 21 14.36 1.17 15.67
N VAL A 22 15.67 1.35 15.61
CA VAL A 22 16.35 1.86 14.43
C VAL A 22 17.58 1.04 14.12
N ALA A 23 17.75 0.66 12.85
CA ALA A 23 18.97 0.01 12.38
C ALA A 23 19.36 0.52 10.99
N PHE A 24 20.63 0.91 10.87
CA PHE A 24 21.24 1.33 9.63
C PHE A 24 22.37 0.38 9.27
N ASP A 25 22.38 -0.10 8.03
CA ASP A 25 23.43 -0.96 7.45
C ASP A 25 23.75 -2.23 8.28
N THR A 26 22.82 -2.68 9.12
CA THR A 26 22.99 -3.91 9.93
C THR A 26 22.80 -5.16 9.08
N ALA A 27 23.39 -6.28 9.51
CA ALA A 27 23.22 -7.55 8.81
C ALA A 27 21.83 -8.14 9.02
N ALA A 28 21.34 -8.21 10.27
CA ALA A 28 20.06 -8.86 10.54
C ALA A 28 19.33 -8.34 11.80
N LEU A 29 18.01 -8.26 11.74
CA LEU A 29 17.15 -8.00 12.88
C LEU A 29 16.04 -9.05 12.94
N GLN A 30 15.93 -9.74 14.05
CA GLN A 30 14.82 -10.66 14.33
C GLN A 30 13.98 -10.12 15.48
N ILE A 31 12.67 -10.04 15.28
CA ILE A 31 11.71 -9.61 16.29
C ILE A 31 10.61 -10.66 16.42
N GLU A 32 10.42 -11.18 17.62
CA GLU A 32 9.39 -12.18 17.89
C GLU A 32 8.54 -11.84 19.10
N ARG A 33 7.23 -12.10 19.03
CA ARG A 33 6.32 -12.04 20.19
C ARG A 33 6.50 -10.75 20.99
N SER A 34 6.51 -9.61 20.29
CA SER A 34 6.90 -8.33 20.86
C SER A 34 5.90 -7.24 20.50
N VAL A 35 5.92 -6.16 21.27
CA VAL A 35 5.06 -4.98 21.08
C VAL A 35 5.93 -3.73 21.00
N ILE A 36 5.71 -2.91 19.98
CA ILE A 36 6.35 -1.60 19.79
C ILE A 36 5.24 -0.54 19.81
N ILE A 37 5.26 0.36 20.79
CA ILE A 37 4.08 1.18 21.10
C ILE A 37 4.39 2.59 21.60
N ASP A 38 3.49 3.54 21.34
CA ASP A 38 3.54 4.89 21.93
C ASP A 38 4.85 5.64 21.63
N GLY A 39 5.44 5.43 20.45
CA GLY A 39 6.62 6.15 19.98
C GLY A 39 6.28 7.53 19.40
N ALA A 40 7.12 8.53 19.66
CA ALA A 40 7.02 9.88 19.09
C ALA A 40 7.56 10.00 17.66
N GLY A 41 8.06 8.90 17.09
CA GLY A 41 8.42 8.77 15.69
C GLY A 41 8.25 7.31 15.28
N PRO A 42 8.95 6.83 14.23
CA PRO A 42 8.67 5.51 13.70
C PRO A 42 8.80 4.39 14.73
N GLY A 43 7.87 3.44 14.70
CA GLY A 43 7.94 2.25 15.54
C GLY A 43 9.20 1.44 15.21
N LEU A 44 9.40 1.17 13.92
CA LEU A 44 10.58 0.52 13.38
C LEU A 44 11.07 1.29 12.14
N TRP A 45 12.35 1.68 12.13
CA TRP A 45 13.03 2.21 10.95
C TRP A 45 14.23 1.33 10.63
N LEU A 46 14.20 0.69 9.46
CA LEU A 46 15.34 -0.03 8.92
C LEU A 46 15.72 0.54 7.58
N GLN A 47 17.01 0.84 7.44
CA GLN A 47 17.50 1.44 6.22
C GLN A 47 18.90 0.98 5.89
N CYS A 48 19.10 0.62 4.64
CA CYS A 48 20.41 0.65 4.02
C CYS A 48 20.70 2.06 3.51
N THR A 49 21.85 2.63 3.89
CA THR A 49 22.20 4.01 3.57
C THR A 49 22.39 4.24 2.07
N GLY A 50 22.71 3.17 1.31
CA GLY A 50 22.82 3.21 -0.15
C GLY A 50 21.47 3.18 -0.89
N GLY A 51 20.35 2.95 -0.20
CA GLY A 51 19.07 2.67 -0.86
C GLY A 51 19.20 1.46 -1.79
N CYS A 52 19.01 1.67 -3.09
CA CYS A 52 19.23 0.64 -4.10
C CYS A 52 20.70 0.25 -4.30
N ASP A 53 21.64 1.13 -3.95
CA ASP A 53 23.09 0.91 -4.12
C ASP A 53 23.76 0.31 -2.87
N CYS A 54 23.05 -0.56 -2.12
CA CYS A 54 23.63 -1.23 -0.96
C CYS A 54 24.90 -2.00 -1.32
N ALA A 55 26.04 -1.56 -0.76
CA ALA A 55 27.34 -2.21 -0.98
C ALA A 55 27.48 -3.57 -0.26
N ALA A 56 26.64 -3.83 0.74
CA ALA A 56 26.55 -5.08 1.50
C ALA A 56 25.25 -5.82 1.11
N PRO A 57 25.14 -7.15 1.34
CA PRO A 57 23.86 -7.83 1.18
C PRO A 57 22.77 -7.09 1.98
N PRO A 58 21.53 -7.05 1.46
CA PRO A 58 20.46 -6.28 2.08
C PRO A 58 20.27 -6.68 3.53
N LEU A 59 20.00 -5.69 4.38
CA LEU A 59 19.65 -5.90 5.78
C LEU A 59 18.48 -6.88 5.83
N THR A 60 18.60 -7.97 6.60
CA THR A 60 17.50 -8.93 6.72
C THR A 60 16.65 -8.64 7.97
N LEU A 61 15.34 -8.53 7.80
CA LEU A 61 14.35 -8.40 8.86
C LEU A 61 13.47 -9.65 8.92
N TRP A 62 13.37 -10.26 10.10
CA TRP A 62 12.37 -11.29 10.39
C TRP A 62 11.45 -10.82 11.51
N MET A 63 10.15 -10.70 11.26
CA MET A 63 9.18 -10.37 12.31
C MET A 63 8.12 -11.46 12.40
N ARG A 64 7.91 -11.98 13.61
CA ARG A 64 6.84 -12.96 13.88
C ARG A 64 6.04 -12.62 15.12
N ASP A 65 4.71 -12.61 15.01
CA ASP A 65 3.82 -12.35 16.15
C ASP A 65 4.13 -10.99 16.79
N VAL A 66 4.23 -9.94 15.98
CA VAL A 66 4.63 -8.59 16.43
C VAL A 66 3.49 -7.60 16.24
N VAL A 67 3.28 -6.75 17.23
CA VAL A 67 2.35 -5.62 17.15
C VAL A 67 3.12 -4.32 17.20
N VAL A 68 2.96 -3.50 16.18
CA VAL A 68 3.49 -2.13 16.10
C VAL A 68 2.29 -1.19 16.11
N ARG A 69 2.11 -0.36 17.14
CA ARG A 69 0.92 0.50 17.19
C ARG A 69 1.11 1.84 17.89
N ARG A 70 0.26 2.82 17.57
CA ARG A 70 0.26 4.13 18.22
C ARG A 70 1.63 4.82 18.19
N ASN A 71 2.37 4.63 17.11
CA ASN A 71 3.60 5.35 16.85
C ASN A 71 3.30 6.56 15.94
N ALA A 72 4.09 7.62 15.99
CA ALA A 72 3.96 8.73 15.06
C ALA A 72 4.76 8.47 13.77
N LEU A 73 4.44 9.19 12.69
CA LEU A 73 5.12 9.17 11.39
C LEU A 73 4.97 7.86 10.60
N SER A 74 5.48 6.76 11.14
CA SER A 74 5.33 5.45 10.51
C SER A 74 5.27 4.33 11.54
N GLY A 75 4.43 3.32 11.33
CA GLY A 75 4.54 2.08 12.09
C GLY A 75 5.87 1.40 11.79
N VAL A 76 6.09 1.04 10.53
CA VAL A 76 7.30 0.37 10.03
C VAL A 76 7.77 1.01 8.73
N SER A 77 9.04 1.40 8.65
CA SER A 77 9.68 1.93 7.45
C SER A 77 10.89 1.08 7.06
N LEU A 78 10.89 0.59 5.83
CA LEU A 78 11.90 -0.30 5.25
C LEU A 78 12.47 0.36 3.98
N ILE A 79 13.79 0.58 3.95
CA ILE A 79 14.50 1.22 2.83
C ILE A 79 15.72 0.38 2.45
N GLY A 80 15.73 -0.28 1.29
CA GLY A 80 16.79 -1.21 0.88
C GLY A 80 16.95 -2.41 1.83
N VAL A 81 15.83 -2.98 2.29
CA VAL A 81 15.77 -4.06 3.29
C VAL A 81 15.11 -5.30 2.70
N GLU A 82 15.62 -6.49 3.04
CA GLU A 82 14.94 -7.77 2.80
C GLU A 82 14.14 -8.15 4.06
N ALA A 83 12.82 -8.23 3.97
CA ALA A 83 11.93 -8.47 5.09
C ALA A 83 11.01 -9.68 4.88
N ASP A 84 10.86 -10.48 5.93
CA ASP A 84 9.87 -11.55 6.05
C ASP A 84 9.02 -11.31 7.32
N LEU A 85 7.74 -11.02 7.11
CA LEU A 85 6.77 -10.70 8.15
C LEU A 85 5.70 -11.80 8.23
N ALA A 86 5.50 -12.38 9.41
CA ALA A 86 4.43 -13.35 9.65
C ALA A 86 3.62 -12.99 10.90
N ARG A 87 2.29 -12.86 10.76
CA ARG A 87 1.40 -12.49 11.88
C ARG A 87 1.85 -11.17 12.52
N VAL A 88 1.97 -10.14 11.69
CA VAL A 88 2.37 -8.80 12.11
C VAL A 88 1.17 -7.88 12.01
N ARG A 89 0.95 -7.09 13.06
CA ARG A 89 -0.07 -6.05 13.08
C ARG A 89 0.56 -4.67 13.18
N VAL A 90 0.20 -3.78 12.25
CA VAL A 90 0.57 -2.36 12.28
C VAL A 90 -0.68 -1.51 12.42
N ALA A 91 -0.80 -0.77 13.52
CA ALA A 91 -2.07 -0.14 13.86
C ALA A 91 -1.95 1.28 14.40
N GLU A 92 -2.97 2.11 14.16
CA GLU A 92 -3.15 3.38 14.88
C GLU A 92 -1.94 4.32 14.75
N THR A 93 -1.21 4.29 13.62
CA THR A 93 -0.11 5.23 13.40
C THR A 93 -0.68 6.64 13.27
N MET A 94 -0.10 7.57 14.04
CA MET A 94 -0.57 8.95 14.15
C MET A 94 0.21 9.88 13.22
N VAL A 95 -0.42 11.01 12.87
CA VAL A 95 0.24 12.14 12.22
C VAL A 95 1.38 12.64 13.11
N GLY A 96 2.53 12.98 12.51
CA GLY A 96 3.64 13.57 13.24
C GLY A 96 3.40 15.02 13.69
N ASP A 97 4.29 15.54 14.54
CA ASP A 97 4.19 16.89 15.12
C ASP A 97 4.16 18.03 14.09
N ASN A 98 4.59 17.77 12.84
CA ASN A 98 4.61 18.73 11.73
C ASN A 98 3.58 18.44 10.62
N PHE A 99 2.49 17.72 10.94
CA PHE A 99 1.52 17.25 9.94
C PHE A 99 2.13 16.31 8.89
N GLU A 100 3.22 15.64 9.25
CA GLU A 100 3.83 14.59 8.44
C GLU A 100 2.89 13.36 8.43
N ALA A 101 2.66 12.81 7.23
CA ALA A 101 1.77 11.67 7.02
C ALA A 101 2.12 10.50 7.95
N GLY A 102 1.13 10.00 8.69
CA GLY A 102 1.26 8.88 9.62
C GLY A 102 0.92 7.54 8.97
N GLY A 103 1.88 6.92 8.29
CA GLY A 103 1.66 5.69 7.52
C GLY A 103 1.84 4.39 8.31
N GLY A 104 1.16 3.31 7.96
CA GLY A 104 1.33 2.00 8.60
C GLY A 104 2.69 1.37 8.29
N LEU A 105 2.80 0.75 7.12
CA LEU A 105 4.00 0.08 6.63
C LEU A 105 4.47 0.76 5.33
N SER A 106 5.73 1.13 5.25
CA SER A 106 6.38 1.70 4.08
C SER A 106 7.53 0.79 3.63
N VAL A 107 7.50 0.37 2.37
CA VAL A 107 8.48 -0.49 1.72
C VAL A 107 9.02 0.25 0.52
N SER A 108 10.28 0.67 0.57
CA SER A 108 10.85 1.49 -0.50
C SER A 108 12.32 1.24 -0.79
N GLY A 109 12.80 1.86 -1.87
CA GLY A 109 14.22 1.96 -2.20
C GLY A 109 14.86 0.60 -2.40
N CYS A 110 14.31 -0.21 -3.31
CA CYS A 110 14.76 -1.57 -3.60
C CYS A 110 14.68 -2.52 -2.39
N SER A 111 13.67 -2.35 -1.56
CA SER A 111 13.37 -3.33 -0.52
C SER A 111 12.70 -4.57 -1.13
N THR A 112 12.84 -5.71 -0.45
CA THR A 112 12.09 -6.93 -0.72
C THR A 112 11.23 -7.24 0.50
N LEU A 113 9.92 -7.41 0.33
CA LEU A 113 9.01 -7.81 1.41
C LEU A 113 8.25 -9.09 1.03
N THR A 114 8.34 -10.11 1.87
CA THR A 114 7.37 -11.21 1.93
C THR A 114 6.55 -11.09 3.20
N ALA A 115 5.22 -11.16 3.09
CA ALA A 115 4.36 -11.08 4.27
C ALA A 115 3.17 -12.05 4.24
N SER A 116 2.86 -12.65 5.38
CA SER A 116 1.69 -13.51 5.60
C SER A 116 1.00 -13.17 6.92
N GLY A 117 -0.34 -13.21 6.96
CA GLY A 117 -1.10 -12.85 8.15
C GLY A 117 -0.84 -11.41 8.60
N LEU A 118 -0.82 -10.48 7.65
CA LEU A 118 -0.49 -9.07 7.88
C LEU A 118 -1.77 -8.29 8.14
N GLU A 119 -1.86 -7.61 9.29
CA GLU A 119 -2.96 -6.70 9.62
C GLU A 119 -2.45 -5.24 9.62
N ILE A 120 -3.03 -4.37 8.80
CA ILE A 120 -2.70 -2.93 8.80
C ILE A 120 -3.96 -2.10 9.00
N VAL A 121 -4.12 -1.52 10.18
CA VAL A 121 -5.41 -0.98 10.61
C VAL A 121 -5.34 0.43 11.17
N GLU A 122 -6.26 1.29 10.74
CA GLU A 122 -6.53 2.59 11.38
C GLU A 122 -5.30 3.52 11.44
N ASN A 123 -4.45 3.51 10.41
CA ASN A 123 -3.33 4.45 10.28
C ASN A 123 -3.80 5.76 9.62
N ALA A 124 -3.20 6.88 10.02
CA ALA A 124 -3.69 8.22 9.67
C ALA A 124 -3.61 8.55 8.17
N ASP A 125 -2.64 7.99 7.45
CA ASP A 125 -2.53 8.16 5.99
C ASP A 125 -2.65 6.81 5.28
N PHE A 126 -1.56 6.26 4.76
CA PHE A 126 -1.59 4.96 4.09
C PHE A 126 -1.53 3.81 5.09
N GLY A 127 -2.19 2.70 4.78
CA GLY A 127 -1.94 1.41 5.42
C GLY A 127 -0.59 0.89 4.97
N LEU A 128 -0.48 0.56 3.68
CA LEU A 128 0.76 0.09 3.05
C LEU A 128 1.17 1.00 1.90
N LEU A 129 2.41 1.47 1.91
CA LEU A 129 3.07 2.13 0.79
C LEU A 129 4.17 1.22 0.23
N ILE A 130 4.11 0.92 -1.05
CA ILE A 130 5.14 0.20 -1.80
C ILE A 130 5.69 1.16 -2.86
N ASP A 131 6.99 1.43 -2.83
CA ASP A 131 7.65 2.38 -3.72
C ASP A 131 8.95 1.79 -4.28
N ASP A 132 8.94 1.42 -5.57
CA ASP A 132 10.11 0.86 -6.26
C ASP A 132 10.79 -0.29 -5.48
N SER A 133 10.01 -1.36 -5.24
CA SER A 133 10.40 -2.48 -4.36
C SER A 133 9.71 -3.77 -4.75
N ASP A 134 10.32 -4.91 -4.40
CA ASP A 134 9.75 -6.25 -4.59
C ASP A 134 8.84 -6.62 -3.41
N VAL A 135 7.59 -6.97 -3.69
CA VAL A 135 6.63 -7.33 -2.65
C VAL A 135 5.85 -8.58 -3.03
N ALA A 136 5.71 -9.49 -2.07
CA ALA A 136 4.83 -10.64 -2.12
C ALA A 136 4.01 -10.71 -0.83
N LEU A 137 2.74 -10.29 -0.89
CA LEU A 137 1.82 -10.32 0.24
C LEU A 137 0.79 -11.43 0.09
N GLY A 138 0.48 -12.04 1.22
CA GLY A 138 -0.57 -13.03 1.34
C GLY A 138 -0.14 -14.42 0.89
N GLY A 139 -1.13 -15.31 0.85
CA GLY A 139 -0.96 -16.69 0.43
C GLY A 139 -2.31 -17.43 0.41
N PRO A 140 -2.34 -18.67 -0.08
CA PRO A 140 -3.58 -19.40 -0.33
C PRO A 140 -4.35 -19.79 0.94
N ALA A 141 -3.73 -19.73 2.12
CA ALA A 141 -4.38 -20.07 3.38
C ALA A 141 -5.04 -18.86 4.05
N GLU A 142 -6.14 -19.08 4.78
CA GLU A 142 -6.86 -18.02 5.50
C GLU A 142 -5.99 -17.29 6.54
N ASP A 143 -5.08 -17.98 7.21
CA ASP A 143 -4.15 -17.40 8.19
C ASP A 143 -2.95 -16.67 7.55
N GLU A 144 -2.80 -16.80 6.23
CA GLU A 144 -1.84 -16.03 5.42
C GLU A 144 -2.44 -14.74 4.87
N ARG A 145 -3.76 -14.54 4.99
CA ARG A 145 -4.50 -13.36 4.50
C ARG A 145 -3.86 -12.04 4.92
N VAL A 146 -3.98 -11.04 4.05
CA VAL A 146 -3.63 -9.65 4.33
C VAL A 146 -4.91 -8.86 4.59
N GLU A 147 -4.99 -8.17 5.72
CA GLU A 147 -6.12 -7.32 6.09
C GLU A 147 -5.69 -5.86 6.20
N VAL A 148 -6.34 -4.97 5.44
CA VAL A 148 -6.03 -3.53 5.48
C VAL A 148 -7.32 -2.73 5.63
N ARG A 149 -7.52 -2.06 6.77
CA ARG A 149 -8.79 -1.38 7.06
C ARG A 149 -8.66 -0.05 7.78
N GLY A 150 -9.60 0.86 7.51
CA GLY A 150 -9.72 2.13 8.23
C GLY A 150 -8.55 3.11 8.04
N ASN A 151 -7.73 2.93 6.99
CA ASN A 151 -6.66 3.87 6.63
C ASN A 151 -7.20 4.91 5.63
N LEU A 152 -6.58 6.08 5.49
CA LEU A 152 -6.92 7.00 4.39
C LEU A 152 -6.69 6.32 3.04
N ARG A 153 -5.49 5.81 2.81
CA ARG A 153 -5.22 4.96 1.64
C ARG A 153 -4.99 3.55 2.14
N GLY A 154 -5.68 2.54 1.62
CA GLY A 154 -5.47 1.16 2.06
C GLY A 154 -4.07 0.69 1.66
N ILE A 155 -3.90 0.30 0.39
CA ILE A 155 -2.60 -0.03 -0.20
C ILE A 155 -2.31 0.96 -1.33
N TRP A 156 -1.12 1.56 -1.33
CA TRP A 156 -0.65 2.44 -2.40
C TRP A 156 0.66 1.91 -2.97
N ILE A 157 0.69 1.68 -4.28
CA ILE A 157 1.84 1.11 -4.99
C ILE A 157 2.30 2.12 -6.01
N GLN A 158 3.59 2.45 -6.00
CA GLN A 158 4.13 3.43 -6.94
C GLN A 158 5.54 3.13 -7.42
N HIS A 159 5.86 3.67 -8.61
CA HIS A 159 7.20 3.66 -9.21
C HIS A 159 7.84 2.26 -9.26
N ILE A 160 7.04 1.21 -9.48
CA ILE A 160 7.58 -0.15 -9.55
C ILE A 160 8.44 -0.26 -10.80
N SER A 161 9.65 -0.74 -10.63
CA SER A 161 10.63 -0.96 -11.70
C SER A 161 11.31 0.29 -12.26
N VAL A 162 11.36 1.38 -11.49
CA VAL A 162 12.00 2.63 -11.94
C VAL A 162 13.51 2.59 -11.80
N SER A 163 14.04 2.07 -10.69
CA SER A 163 15.50 1.99 -10.47
C SER A 163 16.11 0.65 -10.90
N ALA A 164 15.37 -0.45 -10.76
CA ALA A 164 15.75 -1.79 -11.15
C ALA A 164 14.48 -2.63 -11.38
N PRO A 165 14.51 -3.79 -12.07
CA PRO A 165 13.32 -4.62 -12.23
C PRO A 165 12.76 -5.08 -10.88
N HIS A 166 11.51 -4.75 -10.60
CA HIS A 166 10.78 -5.11 -9.38
C HIS A 166 9.37 -5.63 -9.72
N GLN A 167 8.73 -6.30 -8.77
CA GLN A 167 7.33 -6.72 -8.89
C GLN A 167 6.57 -6.52 -7.58
N ALA A 168 5.29 -6.16 -7.69
CA ALA A 168 4.38 -6.13 -6.54
C ALA A 168 3.27 -7.15 -6.72
N ARG A 169 3.23 -8.18 -5.86
CA ARG A 169 2.18 -9.21 -5.83
C ARG A 169 1.41 -9.16 -4.53
N ILE A 170 0.10 -9.05 -4.65
CA ILE A 170 -0.86 -9.08 -3.55
C ILE A 170 -1.85 -10.20 -3.83
N ASP A 171 -1.95 -11.16 -2.92
CA ASP A 171 -2.87 -12.30 -3.03
C ASP A 171 -3.67 -12.44 -1.73
N ASN A 172 -4.91 -12.95 -1.83
CA ASN A 172 -5.77 -13.21 -0.67
C ASN A 172 -5.81 -12.03 0.32
N ALA A 173 -6.24 -10.88 -0.16
CA ALA A 173 -6.32 -9.66 0.64
C ALA A 173 -7.77 -9.21 0.87
N VAL A 174 -8.03 -8.62 2.02
CA VAL A 174 -9.30 -7.97 2.37
C VAL A 174 -9.03 -6.53 2.77
N LEU A 175 -9.54 -5.61 1.96
CA LEU A 175 -9.41 -4.18 2.16
C LEU A 175 -10.79 -3.62 2.48
N THR A 176 -11.01 -3.11 3.68
CA THR A 176 -12.36 -2.71 4.12
C THR A 176 -12.37 -1.36 4.82
N GLY A 177 -13.32 -0.49 4.51
CA GLY A 177 -13.52 0.74 5.29
C GLY A 177 -12.36 1.74 5.18
N ASN A 178 -11.51 1.64 4.14
CA ASN A 178 -10.46 2.64 3.88
C ASN A 178 -11.11 3.91 3.31
N ILE A 179 -10.47 5.08 3.45
CA ILE A 179 -11.07 6.40 3.22
C ILE A 179 -10.43 7.09 2.02
N GLY A 180 -11.00 6.91 0.85
CA GLY A 180 -10.62 7.59 -0.39
C GLY A 180 -10.06 6.63 -1.41
N VAL A 181 -9.16 5.72 -1.00
CA VAL A 181 -8.64 4.68 -1.89
C VAL A 181 -8.52 3.35 -1.14
N GLY A 182 -9.14 2.31 -1.70
CA GLY A 182 -8.92 0.92 -1.26
C GLY A 182 -7.51 0.48 -1.62
N ILE A 183 -7.26 0.28 -2.92
CA ILE A 183 -5.93 0.04 -3.48
C ILE A 183 -5.64 1.03 -4.62
N GLY A 184 -4.43 1.57 -4.66
CA GLY A 184 -4.02 2.50 -5.70
C GLY A 184 -2.70 2.15 -6.36
N PHE A 185 -2.57 2.51 -7.64
CA PHE A 185 -1.38 2.33 -8.46
C PHE A 185 -0.98 3.68 -9.06
N ALA A 186 0.30 4.02 -9.00
CA ALA A 186 0.85 5.24 -9.58
C ALA A 186 2.22 5.01 -10.21
N GLY A 187 2.55 5.72 -11.27
CA GLY A 187 3.85 5.55 -11.91
C GLY A 187 3.92 6.18 -13.29
N SER A 188 4.97 5.81 -14.01
CA SER A 188 5.23 6.16 -15.40
C SER A 188 4.99 4.98 -16.33
N TYR A 189 4.91 5.26 -17.62
CA TYR A 189 4.79 4.23 -18.65
C TYR A 189 5.92 3.19 -18.59
N GLY A 190 5.55 1.93 -18.39
CA GLY A 190 6.48 0.81 -18.27
C GLY A 190 6.80 0.42 -16.83
N ASP A 191 6.25 1.13 -15.85
CA ASP A 191 6.30 0.72 -14.45
C ASP A 191 5.44 -0.53 -14.24
N GLY A 192 5.93 -1.48 -13.43
CA GLY A 192 5.30 -2.78 -13.21
C GLY A 192 6.27 -3.96 -13.37
N PRO A 193 5.78 -5.21 -13.26
CA PRO A 193 4.36 -5.57 -13.16
C PRO A 193 3.80 -5.50 -11.72
N ILE A 194 2.54 -5.06 -11.62
CA ILE A 194 1.71 -5.19 -10.41
C ILE A 194 0.70 -6.31 -10.62
N THR A 195 0.53 -7.21 -9.65
CA THR A 195 -0.46 -8.29 -9.70
C THR A 195 -1.28 -8.31 -8.41
N VAL A 196 -2.60 -8.27 -8.55
CA VAL A 196 -3.56 -8.38 -7.44
C VAL A 196 -4.51 -9.54 -7.74
N THR A 197 -4.49 -10.55 -6.87
CA THR A 197 -5.29 -11.77 -7.01
C THR A 197 -6.15 -12.03 -5.78
N HIS A 198 -7.31 -12.68 -5.97
CA HIS A 198 -8.20 -13.14 -4.89
C HIS A 198 -8.44 -12.09 -3.79
N THR A 199 -8.70 -10.85 -4.20
CA THR A 199 -8.75 -9.71 -3.28
C THR A 199 -10.16 -9.15 -3.21
N THR A 200 -10.65 -8.89 -1.99
CA THR A 200 -11.92 -8.21 -1.76
C THR A 200 -11.66 -6.79 -1.26
N ILE A 201 -12.30 -5.82 -1.89
CA ILE A 201 -12.23 -4.41 -1.52
C ILE A 201 -13.66 -3.95 -1.24
N SER A 202 -13.91 -3.43 -0.05
CA SER A 202 -15.26 -3.15 0.42
C SER A 202 -15.34 -1.84 1.20
N ASP A 203 -16.49 -1.19 1.13
CA ASP A 203 -16.83 -0.02 1.94
C ASP A 203 -15.73 1.07 1.85
N THR A 204 -15.20 1.33 0.65
CA THR A 204 -14.20 2.41 0.49
C THR A 204 -14.93 3.74 0.59
N LEU A 205 -14.74 4.43 1.71
CA LEU A 205 -15.43 5.67 2.03
C LEU A 205 -14.90 6.81 1.17
N ASP A 206 -15.75 7.76 0.85
CA ASP A 206 -15.38 8.95 0.12
C ASP A 206 -14.82 10.05 1.03
N ILE A 207 -13.94 10.87 0.45
CA ILE A 207 -13.37 12.03 1.12
C ILE A 207 -12.95 13.09 0.10
N ALA A 208 -13.08 14.36 0.50
CA ALA A 208 -12.51 15.48 -0.23
C ALA A 208 -11.03 15.64 0.13
N LEU A 209 -10.12 15.40 -0.83
CA LEU A 209 -8.69 15.66 -0.67
C LEU A 209 -8.27 16.95 -1.40
N PRO A 210 -7.39 17.77 -0.80
CA PRO A 210 -6.87 18.94 -1.48
C PRO A 210 -5.95 18.52 -2.64
N VAL A 211 -6.17 19.10 -3.81
CA VAL A 211 -5.22 19.03 -4.91
C VAL A 211 -4.22 20.14 -4.71
N LEU A 212 -2.95 19.79 -4.50
CA LEU A 212 -1.89 20.75 -4.24
C LEU A 212 -1.18 21.13 -5.53
N VAL A 213 -1.08 22.44 -5.82
CA VAL A 213 -0.24 23.00 -6.88
C VAL A 213 0.81 23.90 -6.22
N GLY A 214 2.08 23.51 -6.33
CA GLY A 214 3.17 24.22 -5.64
C GLY A 214 3.05 24.18 -4.11
N GLY A 215 2.44 23.14 -3.55
CA GLY A 215 2.22 22.98 -2.10
C GLY A 215 1.04 23.78 -1.55
N VAL A 216 0.28 24.48 -2.40
CA VAL A 216 -0.92 25.23 -2.03
C VAL A 216 -2.14 24.51 -2.58
N SER A 217 -3.19 24.36 -1.77
CA SER A 217 -4.47 23.81 -2.22
C SER A 217 -5.03 24.66 -3.36
N ALA A 218 -5.08 24.07 -4.55
CA ALA A 218 -5.59 24.71 -5.77
C ALA A 218 -7.03 24.30 -6.07
N SER A 219 -7.41 23.08 -5.69
CA SER A 219 -8.78 22.57 -5.74
C SER A 219 -8.97 21.49 -4.69
N VAL A 220 -10.15 20.88 -4.68
CA VAL A 220 -10.49 19.69 -3.91
C VAL A 220 -10.99 18.65 -4.89
N THR A 221 -10.58 17.41 -4.71
CA THR A 221 -11.05 16.27 -5.48
C THR A 221 -11.65 15.26 -4.53
N CYS A 222 -12.84 14.78 -4.87
CA CYS A 222 -13.49 13.71 -4.14
C CYS A 222 -12.89 12.39 -4.60
N VAL A 223 -12.34 11.63 -3.66
CA VAL A 223 -11.82 10.28 -3.90
C VAL A 223 -12.63 9.31 -3.05
N GLY A 224 -12.85 8.10 -3.57
CA GLY A 224 -13.62 7.06 -2.89
C GLY A 224 -13.60 5.76 -3.69
N ASP A 225 -12.47 5.46 -4.33
CA ASP A 225 -12.37 4.37 -5.31
C ASP A 225 -11.87 3.10 -4.64
N ALA A 226 -12.55 1.97 -4.86
CA ALA A 226 -12.01 0.69 -4.40
C ALA A 226 -10.67 0.39 -5.07
N VAL A 227 -10.57 0.57 -6.39
CA VAL A 227 -9.30 0.54 -7.14
C VAL A 227 -9.07 1.88 -7.82
N HIS A 228 -7.94 2.52 -7.54
CA HIS A 228 -7.51 3.77 -8.16
C HIS A 228 -6.24 3.56 -9.00
N TRP A 229 -6.39 3.40 -10.31
CA TRP A 229 -5.29 3.11 -11.22
C TRP A 229 -4.90 4.35 -12.01
N LEU A 230 -3.81 5.02 -11.60
CA LEU A 230 -3.25 6.12 -12.39
C LEU A 230 -2.48 5.56 -13.60
N GLY A 231 -2.69 6.17 -14.76
CA GLY A 231 -2.15 5.73 -16.04
C GLY A 231 -0.63 5.62 -16.08
N GLY A 232 -0.14 4.86 -17.05
CA GLY A 232 1.29 4.53 -17.22
C GLY A 232 1.68 3.19 -16.58
N VAL A 233 0.98 2.75 -15.54
CA VAL A 233 1.32 1.52 -14.81
C VAL A 233 0.75 0.27 -15.49
N GLU A 234 1.54 -0.80 -15.53
CA GLU A 234 1.10 -2.15 -15.91
C GLU A 234 0.60 -2.94 -14.69
N ALA A 235 -0.70 -3.25 -14.66
CA ALA A 235 -1.32 -4.01 -13.56
C ALA A 235 -2.25 -5.14 -14.03
N HIS A 236 -2.18 -6.26 -13.35
CA HIS A 236 -3.04 -7.42 -13.54
C HIS A 236 -3.96 -7.60 -12.34
N LEU A 237 -5.27 -7.43 -12.55
CA LEU A 237 -6.28 -7.77 -11.55
C LEU A 237 -6.95 -9.08 -11.95
N ASP A 238 -6.92 -10.09 -11.07
CA ASP A 238 -7.54 -11.40 -11.29
C ASP A 238 -8.37 -11.81 -10.08
N THR A 239 -9.67 -12.06 -10.26
CA THR A 239 -10.56 -12.46 -9.15
C THR A 239 -10.57 -11.40 -8.03
N VAL A 240 -10.76 -10.14 -8.44
CA VAL A 240 -10.92 -9.00 -7.54
C VAL A 240 -12.40 -8.67 -7.39
N VAL A 241 -12.87 -8.52 -6.16
CA VAL A 241 -14.26 -8.15 -5.86
C VAL A 241 -14.28 -6.77 -5.25
N THR A 242 -15.12 -5.86 -5.77
CA THR A 242 -15.36 -4.55 -5.17
C THR A 242 -16.80 -4.43 -4.68
N SER A 243 -17.02 -3.69 -3.59
CA SER A 243 -18.36 -3.37 -3.10
C SER A 243 -18.42 -2.11 -2.24
N GLY A 244 -19.52 -1.36 -2.33
CA GLY A 244 -19.75 -0.22 -1.44
C GLY A 244 -18.71 0.90 -1.56
N SER A 245 -18.20 1.14 -2.76
CA SER A 245 -17.26 2.22 -3.04
C SER A 245 -17.98 3.57 -3.04
N GLY A 246 -17.34 4.60 -2.49
CA GLY A 246 -17.89 5.96 -2.43
C GLY A 246 -17.94 6.67 -3.78
N ARG A 247 -17.08 6.30 -4.74
CA ARG A 247 -17.01 6.92 -6.06
C ARG A 247 -17.04 5.93 -7.23
N TYR A 248 -16.02 5.08 -7.39
CA TYR A 248 -15.97 4.06 -8.43
C TYR A 248 -15.52 2.71 -7.86
N GLY A 249 -16.04 1.60 -8.41
CA GLY A 249 -15.50 0.28 -8.12
C GLY A 249 -14.06 0.17 -8.64
N VAL A 250 -13.84 0.59 -9.89
CA VAL A 250 -12.50 0.71 -10.46
C VAL A 250 -12.40 2.01 -11.27
N LEU A 251 -11.47 2.88 -10.90
CA LEU A 251 -11.08 4.05 -11.68
C LEU A 251 -9.75 3.78 -12.39
N ILE A 252 -9.70 4.08 -13.68
CA ILE A 252 -8.47 4.12 -14.49
C ILE A 252 -8.30 5.55 -15.00
N ASP A 253 -7.28 6.26 -14.53
CA ASP A 253 -7.00 7.64 -14.93
C ASP A 253 -5.94 7.69 -16.03
N GLY A 254 -6.40 7.78 -17.27
CA GLY A 254 -5.56 7.81 -18.46
C GLY A 254 -5.24 6.41 -19.03
N PRO A 255 -4.21 6.31 -19.88
CA PRO A 255 -3.82 5.06 -20.54
C PRO A 255 -3.15 4.07 -19.58
N ALA A 256 -3.55 2.81 -19.66
CA ALA A 256 -3.07 1.73 -18.78
C ALA A 256 -3.01 0.40 -19.55
N SER A 257 -2.05 -0.46 -19.21
CA SER A 257 -1.83 -1.76 -19.88
C SER A 257 -2.14 -2.95 -18.95
N ALA A 258 -2.00 -4.17 -19.47
CA ALA A 258 -2.29 -5.45 -18.80
C ALA A 258 -3.80 -5.81 -18.77
N THR A 259 -4.30 -6.41 -17.67
CA THR A 259 -5.54 -7.22 -17.72
C THR A 259 -6.44 -7.03 -16.51
N LEU A 260 -7.75 -7.02 -16.75
CA LEU A 260 -8.81 -7.13 -15.76
C LEU A 260 -9.55 -8.45 -15.98
N LYS A 261 -9.28 -9.45 -15.15
CA LYS A 261 -9.85 -10.81 -15.28
C LYS A 261 -10.73 -11.14 -14.08
N ASP A 262 -11.96 -11.57 -14.36
CA ASP A 262 -12.92 -11.98 -13.32
C ASP A 262 -13.04 -10.94 -12.18
N VAL A 263 -13.03 -9.66 -12.56
CA VAL A 263 -13.34 -8.56 -11.63
C VAL A 263 -14.84 -8.49 -11.45
N VAL A 264 -15.31 -8.55 -10.20
CA VAL A 264 -16.73 -8.55 -9.86
C VAL A 264 -17.05 -7.28 -9.08
N LEU A 265 -18.01 -6.51 -9.59
CA LEU A 265 -18.57 -5.36 -8.90
C LEU A 265 -19.85 -5.82 -8.19
N THR A 266 -20.01 -5.46 -6.92
CA THR A 266 -21.21 -5.81 -6.14
C THR A 266 -21.64 -4.68 -5.19
N GLY A 267 -22.80 -4.78 -4.55
CA GLY A 267 -23.14 -3.92 -3.41
C GLY A 267 -23.27 -2.44 -3.76
N GLY A 268 -23.65 -2.11 -4.99
CA GLY A 268 -23.76 -0.76 -5.52
C GLY A 268 -22.66 -0.41 -6.52
N ASP A 269 -21.52 -1.10 -6.48
CA ASP A 269 -20.43 -0.87 -7.43
C ASP A 269 -20.81 -1.29 -8.85
N GLU A 270 -21.83 -2.13 -9.04
CA GLU A 270 -22.39 -2.46 -10.35
C GLU A 270 -22.86 -1.21 -11.10
N ASP A 271 -23.42 -0.23 -10.38
CA ASP A 271 -23.94 1.02 -10.93
C ASP A 271 -22.81 2.05 -11.14
N LEU A 272 -21.72 1.96 -10.36
CA LEU A 272 -20.55 2.83 -10.46
C LEU A 272 -19.60 2.38 -11.59
N GLY A 273 -19.45 1.06 -11.76
CA GLY A 273 -18.73 0.44 -12.85
C GLY A 273 -17.20 0.50 -12.78
N ILE A 274 -16.60 0.09 -13.90
CA ILE A 274 -15.17 0.30 -14.22
C ILE A 274 -15.10 1.51 -15.14
N VAL A 275 -14.51 2.61 -14.68
CA VAL A 275 -14.50 3.89 -15.39
C VAL A 275 -13.08 4.25 -15.79
N GLN A 276 -12.91 4.62 -17.06
CA GLN A 276 -11.67 5.19 -17.55
C GLN A 276 -11.87 6.67 -17.89
N VAL A 277 -11.10 7.53 -17.22
CA VAL A 277 -11.11 9.00 -17.37
C VAL A 277 -9.82 9.46 -18.05
N ASN A 278 -9.78 10.71 -18.52
CA ASN A 278 -8.59 11.34 -19.11
C ASN A 278 -7.88 10.50 -20.20
N PHE A 279 -8.60 9.60 -20.87
CA PHE A 279 -8.07 8.71 -21.90
C PHE A 279 -8.27 9.32 -23.28
N THR A 280 -7.17 9.74 -23.91
CA THR A 280 -7.16 10.27 -25.29
C THR A 280 -6.74 9.22 -26.31
N ASP A 281 -5.74 8.43 -25.96
CA ASP A 281 -5.06 7.43 -26.77
C ASP A 281 -4.16 6.56 -25.87
N GLY A 282 -3.57 5.50 -26.45
CA GLY A 282 -2.68 4.58 -25.73
C GLY A 282 -3.33 3.25 -25.38
N PRO A 283 -2.66 2.41 -24.57
CA PRO A 283 -3.19 1.13 -24.15
C PRO A 283 -4.42 1.31 -23.23
N GLN A 284 -5.31 0.33 -23.30
CA GLN A 284 -6.41 0.11 -22.37
C GLN A 284 -6.28 -1.32 -21.84
N PRO A 285 -6.59 -1.59 -20.56
CA PRO A 285 -6.53 -2.95 -20.02
C PRO A 285 -7.48 -3.89 -20.77
N GLU A 286 -7.02 -5.11 -21.04
CA GLU A 286 -7.87 -6.15 -21.63
C GLU A 286 -8.83 -6.69 -20.57
N THR A 287 -10.13 -6.70 -20.89
CA THR A 287 -11.16 -7.31 -20.02
C THR A 287 -11.34 -8.78 -20.39
N LEU A 288 -11.22 -9.66 -19.39
CA LEU A 288 -11.25 -11.11 -19.55
C LEU A 288 -12.26 -11.76 -18.61
N GLY A 289 -12.76 -12.93 -18.98
CA GLY A 289 -13.66 -13.72 -18.15
C GLY A 289 -15.01 -13.04 -17.93
N SER A 290 -15.39 -12.87 -16.66
CA SER A 290 -16.66 -12.26 -16.23
C SER A 290 -16.59 -10.75 -15.95
N THR A 291 -15.43 -10.13 -16.17
CA THR A 291 -15.20 -8.69 -15.95
C THR A 291 -16.18 -7.81 -16.75
N PRO A 292 -16.90 -6.86 -16.11
CA PRO A 292 -17.72 -5.85 -16.80
C PRO A 292 -16.90 -4.99 -17.78
N PRO A 293 -17.53 -4.43 -18.83
CA PRO A 293 -16.83 -3.56 -19.77
C PRO A 293 -16.35 -2.26 -19.11
N ILE A 294 -15.22 -1.74 -19.58
CA ILE A 294 -14.71 -0.41 -19.18
C ILE A 294 -15.57 0.68 -19.84
N MET A 295 -16.06 1.62 -19.04
CA MET A 295 -16.79 2.80 -19.49
C MET A 295 -15.85 3.99 -19.63
N ALA A 296 -15.70 4.54 -20.83
CA ALA A 296 -14.93 5.76 -21.04
C ALA A 296 -15.79 7.00 -20.74
N THR A 297 -15.27 7.94 -19.96
CA THR A 297 -15.88 9.26 -19.75
C THR A 297 -14.85 10.37 -20.01
N ALA A 298 -15.34 11.50 -20.51
CA ALA A 298 -14.52 12.63 -20.91
C ALA A 298 -13.99 13.47 -19.73
N ASP A 299 -14.52 13.25 -18.51
CA ASP A 299 -14.18 14.06 -17.35
C ASP A 299 -14.39 13.26 -16.04
N ASP A 300 -13.45 13.40 -15.10
CA ASP A 300 -13.59 12.98 -13.69
C ASP A 300 -14.27 14.08 -12.85
N GLY A 301 -14.86 15.09 -13.50
CA GLY A 301 -15.37 16.30 -12.88
C GLY A 301 -16.53 16.13 -11.88
N ASP A 302 -16.89 14.92 -11.44
CA ASP A 302 -17.83 14.76 -10.33
C ASP A 302 -17.12 15.03 -9.00
N ASN A 303 -16.82 16.31 -8.76
CA ASN A 303 -16.37 16.86 -7.48
C ASN A 303 -17.50 16.90 -6.42
N ARG A 304 -18.53 16.07 -6.57
CA ARG A 304 -19.65 16.00 -5.63
C ARG A 304 -19.36 14.95 -4.57
N CYS A 305 -18.71 15.40 -3.50
CA CYS A 305 -18.75 14.70 -2.23
C CYS A 305 -20.17 14.87 -1.63
N PRO A 306 -20.73 13.86 -0.96
CA PRO A 306 -21.96 13.99 -0.19
C PRO A 306 -21.87 15.00 0.96
#